data_AF-A0A961RC32-F1
#
_entry.id   AF-A0A961RC32-F1
#
_cell.length_a   1.000
_cell.length_b   1.000
_cell.length_c   1.000
_cell.angle_alpha   90.00
_cell.angle_beta   90.00
_cell.angle_gamma   90.00
#
_symmetry.space_group_name_H-M   'P 1'
#
loop_
_entity.id
_entity.type
_entity.pdbx_description
1 polymer ?
#
loop_
_entity_poly.entity_id
_entity_poly.type
_entity_poly.pdbx_seq_one_letter_code
_entity_poly.pdbx_strand_id
1 'polypeptide(L)' 'LEVIKTADHILDLGPEGGDGGGELVASGTPEDIAAEPRSHTGTYLKELLARRPGKRTEAAE' A
#
# COMPACT_ATOMS: atom_id res chain seq x y z
N LEU A 1 7.20 2.29 -0.16
CA LEU A 1 5.88 2.84 0.24
C LEU A 1 5.85 3.10 1.76
N GLU A 2 6.90 3.72 2.33
CA GLU A 2 7.00 3.85 3.80
C GLU A 2 5.99 4.80 4.41
N VAL A 3 5.60 5.86 3.68
CA VAL A 3 4.55 6.80 4.11
C VAL A 3 3.16 6.25 3.80
N ILE A 4 2.99 5.63 2.63
CA ILE A 4 1.68 5.15 2.16
C ILE A 4 1.17 4.00 3.05
N LYS A 5 2.04 3.09 3.50
CA LYS A 5 1.65 1.98 4.38
C LYS A 5 1.18 2.42 5.78
N THR A 6 1.44 3.67 6.17
CA THR A 6 1.03 4.23 7.46
C THR A 6 -0.14 5.19 7.34
N ALA A 7 -0.70 5.37 6.14
CA ALA A 7 -1.86 6.22 5.94
C ALA A 7 -3.12 5.56 6.50
N ASP A 8 -4.03 6.37 7.05
CA ASP A 8 -5.33 5.87 7.48
C ASP A 8 -6.22 5.49 6.28
N HIS A 9 -6.03 6.17 5.15
CA HIS A 9 -6.83 5.99 3.95
C HIS A 9 -6.03 6.35 2.69
N ILE A 10 -6.25 5.59 1.61
CA ILE A 10 -5.60 5.72 0.31
C ILE A 10 -6.69 5.78 -0.77
N LEU A 11 -6.45 6.62 -1.78
CA LEU A 11 -7.15 6.58 -3.06
C LEU A 11 -6.13 6.15 -4.12
N ASP A 12 -6.34 4.99 -4.72
CA ASP A 12 -5.45 4.44 -5.74
C ASP A 12 -6.01 4.71 -7.14
N LEU A 13 -5.21 5.41 -7.95
CA LEU A 13 -5.60 5.85 -9.29
C LEU A 13 -4.80 5.09 -10.35
N GLY A 14 -5.44 4.79 -11.47
CA GLY A 14 -4.82 4.05 -12.55
C GLY A 14 -5.87 3.44 -13.48
N PRO A 15 -5.70 2.19 -13.95
CA PRO A 15 -4.61 1.27 -13.62
C PRO A 15 -3.27 1.65 -14.25
N GLU A 16 -3.27 2.33 -15.39
CA GLU A 16 -2.05 2.76 -16.08
C GLU A 16 -1.87 4.28 -15.99
N GLY A 17 -0.79 4.80 -16.61
CA GLY A 17 -0.59 6.23 -16.80
C GLY A 17 -1.19 6.74 -18.11
N GLY A 18 -1.50 8.04 -18.18
CA GLY A 18 -2.01 8.69 -19.38
C GLY A 18 -3.43 8.24 -19.74
N ASP A 19 -3.68 7.95 -21.01
CA ASP A 19 -4.99 7.56 -21.54
C ASP A 19 -5.53 6.24 -20.96
N GLY A 20 -4.66 5.39 -20.42
CA GLY A 20 -5.03 4.15 -19.72
C GLY A 20 -5.27 4.33 -18.22
N GLY A 21 -5.23 5.57 -17.72
CA GLY A 21 -5.41 5.92 -16.32
C GLY A 21 -6.65 6.75 -16.06
N GLY A 22 -6.67 7.42 -14.91
CA GLY A 22 -7.74 8.35 -14.52
C GLY A 22 -8.96 7.69 -13.87
N GLU A 23 -8.92 6.39 -13.63
CA GLU A 23 -9.96 5.68 -12.89
C GLU A 23 -9.58 5.56 -11.41
N LEU A 24 -10.61 5.53 -10.55
CA LEU A 24 -10.46 5.09 -9.17
C LEU A 24 -10.42 3.56 -9.14
N VAL A 25 -9.22 3.01 -8.95
CA VAL A 25 -8.98 1.56 -8.93
C VAL A 25 -9.43 0.97 -7.59
N ALA A 26 -9.03 1.62 -6.49
CA ALA A 26 -9.44 1.25 -5.14
C ALA A 26 -9.42 2.45 -4.18
N SER A 27 -10.14 2.31 -3.07
CA SER A 27 -10.27 3.32 -2.02
C SER A 27 -10.47 2.62 -0.68
N GLY A 28 -9.61 2.90 0.30
CA GLY A 28 -9.73 2.29 1.63
C GLY A 28 -8.44 2.38 2.43
N THR A 29 -8.30 1.50 3.42
CA THR A 29 -7.08 1.35 4.22
C THR A 29 -5.92 0.78 3.38
N PRO A 30 -4.66 0.86 3.83
CA PRO A 30 -3.55 0.11 3.22
C PRO A 30 -3.88 -1.38 3.04
N GLU A 31 -4.58 -1.93 4.03
CA GLU A 31 -5.29 -3.21 4.07
C GLU A 31 -5.99 -3.56 2.76
N ASP A 32 -6.96 -2.70 2.47
CA ASP A 32 -7.90 -2.82 1.37
C ASP A 32 -7.20 -2.67 0.02
N ILE A 33 -6.28 -1.70 -0.10
CA ILE A 33 -5.51 -1.51 -1.34
C ILE A 33 -4.63 -2.73 -1.62
N ALA A 34 -3.99 -3.30 -0.60
CA ALA A 34 -3.18 -4.51 -0.74
C ALA A 34 -3.97 -5.76 -1.14
N ALA A 35 -5.30 -5.74 -0.93
CA ALA A 35 -6.20 -6.82 -1.32
C ALA A 35 -6.77 -6.65 -2.74
N GLU A 36 -6.72 -5.46 -3.34
CA GLU A 36 -7.25 -5.18 -4.69
C GLU A 36 -6.32 -5.74 -5.79
N PRO A 37 -6.75 -6.76 -6.56
CA PRO A 37 -5.91 -7.36 -7.61
C PRO A 37 -5.59 -6.43 -8.78
N ARG A 38 -6.42 -5.41 -9.05
CA ARG A 38 -6.18 -4.43 -10.12
C ARG A 38 -5.18 -3.33 -9.72
N SER A 39 -4.80 -3.26 -8.45
CA SER A 39 -3.92 -2.22 -7.93
C SER A 39 -2.44 -2.62 -8.05
N HIS A 40 -1.71 -1.91 -8.92
CA HIS A 40 -0.24 -2.03 -8.96
C HIS A 40 0.36 -1.61 -7.61
N THR A 41 -0.17 -0.56 -6.98
CA THR A 41 0.22 -0.12 -5.63
C THR A 41 0.01 -1.23 -4.61
N GLY A 42 -1.14 -1.89 -4.64
CA GLY A 42 -1.53 -2.98 -3.75
C GLY A 42 -0.56 -4.16 -3.78
N THR A 43 -0.06 -4.52 -4.97
CA THR A 43 0.93 -5.58 -5.14
C THR A 43 2.18 -5.34 -4.29
N TYR A 44 2.73 -4.12 -4.34
CA TYR A 44 3.91 -3.77 -3.54
C TYR A 44 3.58 -3.52 -2.06
N LEU A 45 2.39 -2.99 -1.78
CA LEU A 45 1.94 -2.72 -0.43
C LEU A 45 1.77 -4.01 0.37
N LYS A 46 1.21 -5.05 -0.25
CA LYS A 46 1.07 -6.40 0.31
C LYS A 46 2.41 -6.98 0.78
N GLU A 47 3.45 -6.87 -0.03
CA GLU A 47 4.79 -7.33 0.35
C GLU A 47 5.37 -6.55 1.54
N LEU A 48 5.13 -5.24 1.59
CA LEU A 48 5.64 -4.39 2.66
C LEU A 48 4.90 -4.60 3.98
N LEU A 49 3.59 -4.78 3.95
CA LEU A 49 2.77 -5.07 5.14
C LEU A 49 3.09 -6.46 5.72
N ALA A 50 3.45 -7.42 4.87
CA ALA A 50 3.90 -8.74 5.31
C ALA A 50 5.27 -8.72 6.02
N ARG A 51 6.09 -7.69 5.77
CA ARG A 51 7.38 -7.52 6.47
C ARG A 51 7.09 -7.04 7.89
N ARG A 52 7.07 -7.98 8.83
CA ARG A 52 6.97 -7.72 10.27
C ARG A 52 8.00 -6.63 10.64
N PRO A 53 7.63 -5.55 11.37
CA PRO A 53 8.65 -4.67 11.92
C PRO A 53 9.56 -5.55 12.77
N GLY A 54 10.84 -5.61 12.41
CA GLY A 54 11.83 -6.40 13.11
C GLY A 54 11.70 -6.11 14.60
N LYS A 55 11.70 -7.17 15.44
CA LYS A 55 11.69 -7.03 16.89
C LYS A 55 12.61 -5.87 17.25
N ARG A 56 12.10 -4.82 17.89
CA ARG A 56 12.96 -3.81 18.54
C ARG A 56 13.91 -4.62 19.40
N THR A 57 15.19 -4.69 19.03
CA THR A 57 16.23 -5.01 19.98
C THR A 57 16.12 -3.92 21.02
N GLU A 58 15.68 -4.29 22.22
CA GLU A 58 15.71 -3.41 23.38
C GLU A 58 17.09 -2.77 23.41
N ALA A 59 17.12 -1.44 23.30
CA ALA A 59 18.35 -0.69 23.51
C ALA A 59 18.79 -1.03 24.93
N ALA A 60 19.94 -1.68 25.06
CA ALA A 60 20.54 -2.00 26.33
C ALA A 60 20.72 -0.69 27.13
N GLU A 61 20.25 -0.73 28.37
CA GLU A 61 20.37 0.31 29.39
C GLU A 61 21.85 0.65 29.69
#